data_AF-A0A384JKK5-F1
#
_entry.id   AF-A0A384JKK5-F1
#
_cell.length_a   1.000
_cell.length_b   1.000
_cell.length_c   1.000
_cell.angle_alpha   90.00
_cell.angle_beta   90.00
_cell.angle_gamma   90.00
#
_symmetry.space_group_name_H-M   'P 1'
#
loop_
_entity.id
_entity.type
_entity.pdbx_description
1 polymer ?
#
loop_
_entity_poly.entity_id
_entity_poly.type
_entity_poly.pdbx_seq_one_letter_code
_entity_poly.pdbx_strand_id
1 'polypeptide(L)'
;MPRGKVKENGARLDRWKTRVSVKIGMGLRIIKRWSRLKCWEDWNGANRWMIRVKLKIKKRGRNFSTSSRRHYRFFMFMIGFCFVSTLFFYFFPSSTYTSSSLPDIHTLGSYIPIQPFLSSPVNSKSKTQTKNPDPIKWLQENSNNRYAITNTPKTWASKISEWKSPRPKAALISLVRNSELEGMLQSMRQLEARWNHKYMYPWIFFNDEPFSREFMEKTRNATAAECRYEVVPAEYWTMPEWVDEGRFMNSLDYLGTIGVGKGWMVSYHHMCRWNSGFFFRMGVLQGVEWYWRVEPDVHFFCNINYDIFRFMRDNNLKYGFNMNILDDARSFPSLWTKTRAFATANPHLLHPDADLDWLLDKGEYNNCQFFSNFEIGSLDFWRGDRHQKYFEYLDRSGGFYYERWGDAPVHTLSVGMFLGKSEMWWFGDVGYQHGINRVCPGGKDGMCSCEETRVDEGFYKLVPLESPQRKPRDTCIRTWLGGEWVRKREGWERDAEMRMGGDGFGGYVLGGDEREGMSEV
;
A
#
# COMPACT_ATOMS: atom_id res chain seq x y z
N MET A 1 34.62 -51.56 -24.45
CA MET A 1 34.79 -52.80 -23.66
C MET A 1 36.23 -52.82 -23.12
N PRO A 2 36.53 -53.35 -21.91
CA PRO A 2 35.59 -53.89 -20.92
C PRO A 2 35.90 -53.54 -19.43
N ARG A 3 34.87 -53.78 -18.59
CA ARG A 3 34.89 -54.19 -17.16
C ARG A 3 35.39 -53.16 -16.12
N GLY A 4 34.72 -52.93 -14.98
CA GLY A 4 33.52 -53.54 -14.42
C GLY A 4 33.35 -53.19 -12.94
N LYS A 5 32.08 -53.24 -12.51
CA LYS A 5 31.56 -53.55 -11.16
C LYS A 5 31.92 -52.65 -9.98
N VAL A 6 30.93 -51.85 -9.64
CA VAL A 6 30.56 -51.32 -8.33
C VAL A 6 30.45 -52.44 -7.27
N LYS A 7 30.92 -52.16 -6.05
CA LYS A 7 30.48 -52.81 -4.79
C LYS A 7 29.93 -51.73 -3.85
N GLU A 8 28.64 -51.83 -3.56
CA GLU A 8 27.96 -51.17 -2.44
C GLU A 8 28.33 -51.85 -1.12
N ASN A 9 28.47 -51.05 -0.05
CA ASN A 9 28.21 -51.48 1.32
C ASN A 9 27.22 -50.48 1.93
N GLY A 10 26.16 -51.03 2.51
CA GLY A 10 24.96 -50.29 2.88
C GLY A 10 24.95 -49.69 4.27
N ALA A 11 23.96 -48.81 4.48
CA ALA A 11 23.40 -48.51 5.78
C ALA A 11 21.89 -48.32 5.64
N ARG A 12 21.20 -48.99 6.57
CA ARG A 12 19.76 -49.15 6.82
C ARG A 12 19.01 -47.82 6.94
N LEU A 13 17.76 -47.78 6.48
CA LEU A 13 16.63 -47.22 7.25
C LEU A 13 15.29 -47.71 6.70
N ASP A 14 14.39 -47.97 7.65
CA ASP A 14 13.21 -48.82 7.55
C ASP A 14 12.05 -48.28 6.70
N ARG A 15 11.31 -49.23 6.12
CA ARG A 15 10.15 -49.02 5.26
C ARG A 15 8.90 -49.58 5.96
N TRP A 16 7.89 -48.74 6.23
CA TRP A 16 6.51 -49.22 6.38
C TRP A 16 5.81 -49.15 5.01
N LYS A 17 5.40 -50.32 4.52
CA LYS A 17 4.64 -50.53 3.28
C LYS A 17 3.15 -50.62 3.61
N THR A 18 2.32 -50.00 2.79
CA THR A 18 0.94 -50.48 2.58
C THR A 18 0.79 -50.86 1.11
N ARG A 19 0.46 -52.13 0.88
CA ARG A 19 0.23 -52.77 -0.43
C ARG A 19 -1.05 -52.23 -1.06
N VAL A 20 -1.02 -51.98 -2.36
CA VAL A 20 -2.20 -52.10 -3.22
C VAL A 20 -1.87 -53.13 -4.30
N SER A 21 -2.65 -54.20 -4.31
CA SER A 21 -2.54 -55.32 -5.24
C SER A 21 -3.40 -55.05 -6.48
N VAL A 22 -2.82 -55.26 -7.65
CA VAL A 22 -3.46 -55.23 -8.96
C VAL A 22 -4.18 -56.56 -9.22
N LYS A 23 -5.36 -56.51 -9.87
CA LYS A 23 -5.91 -57.63 -10.65
C LYS A 23 -6.19 -57.13 -12.07
N ILE A 24 -5.51 -57.74 -13.04
CA ILE A 24 -5.65 -57.53 -14.50
C ILE A 24 -6.68 -58.52 -15.03
N GLY A 25 -7.41 -58.14 -16.09
CA GLY A 25 -8.00 -59.10 -17.01
C GLY A 25 -8.80 -58.49 -18.17
N MET A 26 -8.15 -58.43 -19.34
CA MET A 26 -8.71 -58.50 -20.73
C MET A 26 -9.71 -57.41 -21.14
N GLY A 27 -9.61 -56.68 -22.24
CA GLY A 27 -8.93 -56.90 -23.52
C GLY A 27 -9.98 -56.85 -24.64
N LEU A 28 -10.00 -55.77 -25.43
CA LEU A 28 -10.23 -55.66 -26.90
C LEU A 28 -10.80 -54.28 -27.30
N ARG A 29 -10.13 -53.63 -28.27
CA ARG A 29 -10.64 -53.10 -29.57
C ARG A 29 -12.03 -52.39 -29.54
N ILE A 30 -12.31 -51.22 -30.13
CA ILE A 30 -11.84 -50.60 -31.38
C ILE A 30 -12.72 -49.34 -31.67
N ILE A 31 -12.15 -48.34 -32.37
CA ILE A 31 -12.78 -47.41 -33.36
C ILE A 31 -13.59 -46.14 -32.96
N LYS A 32 -13.06 -45.01 -33.50
CA LYS A 32 -13.64 -43.78 -34.12
C LYS A 32 -14.68 -42.96 -33.33
N ARG A 33 -14.37 -41.70 -33.00
CA ARG A 33 -14.47 -40.45 -33.83
C ARG A 33 -15.92 -40.10 -34.17
N TRP A 34 -16.32 -38.87 -33.82
CA TRP A 34 -17.27 -37.90 -34.43
C TRP A 34 -17.74 -36.98 -33.27
N SER A 35 -17.21 -35.76 -33.13
CA SER A 35 -17.51 -34.53 -33.87
C SER A 35 -18.66 -33.70 -33.27
N ARG A 36 -18.31 -32.44 -32.98
CA ARG A 36 -19.10 -31.21 -33.16
C ARG A 36 -20.11 -30.76 -32.08
N LEU A 37 -19.93 -29.47 -31.75
CA LEU A 37 -20.92 -28.43 -31.41
C LEU A 37 -21.59 -28.64 -30.03
N LYS A 38 -21.72 -27.67 -29.14
CA LYS A 38 -22.12 -26.26 -29.31
C LYS A 38 -21.95 -25.51 -27.96
N CYS A 39 -22.03 -24.18 -28.02
CA CYS A 39 -22.17 -23.16 -26.97
C CYS A 39 -22.72 -23.61 -25.60
N TRP A 40 -22.24 -23.10 -24.46
CA TRP A 40 -22.41 -21.73 -23.91
C TRP A 40 -23.89 -21.37 -23.63
N GLU A 41 -24.08 -20.73 -22.48
CA GLU A 41 -25.32 -20.28 -21.82
C GLU A 41 -26.06 -21.36 -21.00
N ASP A 42 -26.58 -21.10 -19.81
CA ASP A 42 -26.39 -20.06 -18.79
C ASP A 42 -27.20 -20.51 -17.55
N TRP A 43 -26.98 -19.85 -16.43
CA TRP A 43 -27.98 -19.56 -15.38
C TRP A 43 -28.41 -20.59 -14.31
N ASN A 44 -28.04 -20.21 -13.08
CA ASN A 44 -28.92 -19.89 -11.95
C ASN A 44 -29.90 -20.94 -11.39
N GLY A 45 -29.74 -21.16 -10.07
CA GLY A 45 -30.86 -20.92 -9.16
C GLY A 45 -31.40 -22.11 -8.37
N ALA A 46 -31.01 -22.12 -7.10
CA ALA A 46 -31.87 -22.37 -5.94
C ALA A 46 -32.38 -23.79 -5.59
N ASN A 47 -32.33 -24.03 -4.27
CA ASN A 47 -33.21 -24.87 -3.46
C ASN A 47 -33.04 -26.40 -3.44
N ARG A 48 -32.20 -26.83 -2.48
CA ARG A 48 -32.62 -27.52 -1.23
C ARG A 48 -33.77 -28.53 -1.38
N TRP A 49 -33.44 -29.82 -1.42
CA TRP A 49 -34.29 -30.89 -0.91
C TRP A 49 -33.49 -31.88 -0.06
N MET A 50 -33.98 -32.08 1.17
CA MET A 50 -33.62 -33.17 2.06
C MET A 50 -34.04 -34.52 1.46
N ILE A 51 -33.18 -35.52 1.53
CA ILE A 51 -33.60 -36.91 1.66
C ILE A 51 -33.02 -37.46 2.97
N ARG A 52 -33.93 -37.72 3.91
CA ARG A 52 -33.73 -38.51 5.13
C ARG A 52 -33.45 -39.95 4.76
N VAL A 53 -32.39 -40.54 5.31
CA VAL A 53 -32.35 -41.97 5.59
C VAL A 53 -32.72 -42.21 7.04
N LYS A 54 -33.82 -42.94 7.23
CA LYS A 54 -34.33 -43.47 8.50
C LYS A 54 -33.40 -44.58 8.99
N LEU A 55 -33.05 -44.56 10.28
CA LEU A 55 -32.80 -45.79 11.02
C LEU A 55 -33.68 -45.83 12.28
N LYS A 56 -34.44 -46.91 12.34
CA LYS A 56 -35.45 -47.31 13.31
C LYS A 56 -34.73 -47.97 14.48
N ILE A 57 -34.95 -47.53 15.72
CA ILE A 57 -34.88 -48.43 16.88
C ILE A 57 -36.11 -48.22 17.75
N LYS A 58 -36.75 -49.34 18.10
CA LYS A 58 -38.08 -49.48 18.67
C LYS A 58 -37.99 -49.59 20.20
N LYS A 59 -38.74 -48.69 20.85
CA LYS A 59 -39.31 -48.67 22.21
C LYS A 59 -39.08 -49.86 23.16
N ARG A 60 -38.77 -49.51 24.42
CA ARG A 60 -39.47 -50.01 25.62
C ARG A 60 -39.66 -48.85 26.63
N GLY A 61 -40.90 -48.47 26.90
CA GLY A 61 -41.31 -47.79 28.15
C GLY A 61 -41.80 -48.88 29.12
N ARG A 62 -41.73 -48.77 30.45
CA ARG A 62 -42.28 -47.82 31.43
C ARG A 62 -41.77 -48.34 32.82
N ASN A 63 -41.60 -47.62 33.94
CA ASN A 63 -42.48 -46.73 34.69
C ASN A 63 -41.72 -46.04 35.85
N PHE A 64 -42.10 -44.79 36.13
CA PHE A 64 -42.23 -44.06 37.41
C PHE A 64 -41.34 -44.35 38.64
N SER A 65 -40.59 -43.33 39.09
CA SER A 65 -40.84 -42.56 40.34
C SER A 65 -39.64 -41.63 40.67
N THR A 66 -39.92 -40.44 41.24
CA THR A 66 -38.99 -39.39 41.75
C THR A 66 -38.55 -38.25 40.79
N SER A 67 -39.48 -37.40 40.35
CA SER A 67 -39.21 -36.24 39.47
C SER A 67 -39.41 -34.84 40.10
N SER A 68 -39.36 -34.68 41.43
CA SER A 68 -39.57 -33.35 42.07
C SER A 68 -38.36 -32.73 42.77
N ARG A 69 -37.24 -33.46 42.98
CA ARG A 69 -36.05 -32.90 43.67
C ARG A 69 -34.92 -32.38 42.77
N ARG A 70 -34.90 -32.74 41.48
CA ARG A 70 -33.81 -32.36 40.55
C ARG A 70 -34.01 -30.99 39.90
N HIS A 71 -35.26 -30.61 39.63
CA HIS A 71 -35.59 -29.31 39.03
C HIS A 71 -35.42 -28.14 40.02
N TYR A 72 -35.70 -28.37 41.32
CA TYR A 72 -35.55 -27.34 42.35
C TYR A 72 -34.08 -26.96 42.60
N ARG A 73 -33.16 -27.93 42.53
CA ARG A 73 -31.70 -27.68 42.66
C ARG A 73 -31.12 -26.91 41.48
N PHE A 74 -31.61 -27.17 40.26
CA PHE A 74 -31.15 -26.45 39.07
C PHE A 74 -31.68 -25.01 39.03
N PHE A 75 -32.92 -24.81 39.47
CA PHE A 75 -33.54 -23.49 39.55
C PHE A 75 -32.89 -22.60 40.63
N MET A 76 -32.59 -23.16 41.80
CA MET A 76 -31.88 -22.44 42.87
C MET A 76 -30.43 -22.08 42.48
N PHE A 77 -29.76 -22.91 41.67
CA PHE A 77 -28.41 -22.60 41.18
C PHE A 77 -28.42 -21.41 40.18
N MET A 78 -29.42 -21.33 39.31
CA MET A 78 -29.57 -20.21 38.37
C MET A 78 -29.92 -18.90 39.09
N ILE A 79 -30.77 -18.94 40.12
CA ILE A 79 -31.09 -17.75 40.93
C ILE A 79 -29.86 -17.28 41.72
N GLY A 80 -29.10 -18.22 42.30
CA GLY A 80 -27.85 -17.89 43.00
C GLY A 80 -26.80 -17.28 42.08
N PHE A 81 -26.64 -17.81 40.86
CA PHE A 81 -25.69 -17.28 39.87
C PHE A 81 -26.07 -15.85 39.42
N CYS A 82 -27.36 -15.58 39.20
CA CYS A 82 -27.84 -14.23 38.87
C CYS A 82 -27.64 -13.24 40.02
N PHE A 83 -27.85 -13.66 41.28
CA PHE A 83 -27.63 -12.81 42.46
C PHE A 83 -26.16 -12.47 42.70
N VAL A 84 -25.25 -13.43 42.51
CA VAL A 84 -23.80 -13.18 42.65
C VAL A 84 -23.29 -12.29 41.52
N SER A 85 -23.80 -12.48 40.29
CA SER A 85 -23.51 -11.60 39.15
C SER A 85 -23.96 -10.16 39.40
N THR A 86 -25.17 -9.93 39.91
CA THR A 86 -25.65 -8.57 40.18
C THR A 86 -24.93 -7.91 41.36
N LEU A 87 -24.53 -8.66 42.39
CA LEU A 87 -23.68 -8.13 43.46
C LEU A 87 -22.26 -7.76 42.97
N PHE A 88 -21.70 -8.48 42.00
CA PHE A 88 -20.41 -8.12 41.39
C PHE A 88 -20.49 -6.79 40.62
N PHE A 89 -21.63 -6.45 40.00
CA PHE A 89 -21.81 -5.16 39.34
C PHE A 89 -22.16 -4.01 40.29
N TYR A 90 -22.67 -4.30 41.50
CA TYR A 90 -23.03 -3.28 42.49
C TYR A 90 -21.92 -2.92 43.48
N PHE A 91 -20.94 -3.81 43.71
CA PHE A 91 -19.88 -3.60 44.72
C PHE A 91 -18.48 -3.35 44.17
N PHE A 92 -18.28 -3.37 42.85
CA PHE A 92 -17.10 -2.74 42.27
C PHE A 92 -17.42 -1.26 42.05
N PRO A 93 -16.74 -0.33 42.74
CA PRO A 93 -16.92 1.09 42.44
C PRO A 93 -16.51 1.28 40.98
N SER A 94 -17.47 1.70 40.14
CA SER A 94 -17.14 2.30 38.85
C SER A 94 -16.04 3.31 39.12
N SER A 95 -14.84 3.06 38.59
CA SER A 95 -13.77 4.04 38.59
C SER A 95 -14.33 5.27 37.90
N THR A 96 -14.79 6.22 38.70
CA THR A 96 -15.07 7.56 38.24
C THR A 96 -13.71 8.07 37.82
N TYR A 97 -13.47 8.04 36.51
CA TYR A 97 -12.41 8.82 35.89
C TYR A 97 -12.74 10.27 36.22
N THR A 98 -12.22 10.71 37.34
CA THR A 98 -12.01 12.13 37.59
C THR A 98 -11.16 12.61 36.44
N SER A 99 -11.70 13.59 35.73
CA SER A 99 -11.03 14.42 34.73
C SER A 99 -9.84 15.09 35.40
N SER A 100 -8.79 14.32 35.63
CA SER A 100 -7.45 14.82 35.94
C SER A 100 -7.00 15.52 34.66
N SER A 101 -6.71 16.81 34.82
CA SER A 101 -6.03 17.70 33.88
C SER A 101 -5.45 16.97 32.66
N LEU A 102 -6.01 17.30 31.48
CA LEU A 102 -5.50 16.90 30.16
C LEU A 102 -3.97 16.90 30.18
N PRO A 103 -3.29 15.77 29.91
CA PRO A 103 -1.85 15.79 29.71
C PRO A 103 -1.56 16.67 28.50
N ASP A 104 -0.54 17.53 28.63
CA ASP A 104 -0.13 18.51 27.63
C ASP A 104 0.09 17.83 26.26
N ILE A 105 -0.79 18.12 25.29
CA ILE A 105 -0.93 17.34 24.05
C ILE A 105 0.08 17.84 23.00
N HIS A 106 1.32 17.33 23.05
CA HIS A 106 2.19 17.33 21.87
C HIS A 106 1.86 16.11 20.99
N THR A 107 1.35 16.38 19.81
CA THR A 107 0.44 15.49 19.06
C THR A 107 1.11 14.75 17.89
N LEU A 108 2.44 14.66 17.93
CA LEU A 108 3.22 13.64 17.24
C LEU A 108 3.67 12.51 18.19
N GLY A 109 3.36 12.61 19.50
CA GLY A 109 4.04 11.79 20.51
C GLY A 109 5.49 12.26 20.68
N SER A 110 6.42 11.32 20.92
CA SER A 110 7.87 11.60 20.90
C SER A 110 8.48 11.47 19.50
N TYR A 111 7.67 11.13 18.48
CA TYR A 111 8.14 11.01 17.12
C TYR A 111 8.57 12.36 16.53
N ILE A 112 9.82 12.40 16.04
CA ILE A 112 10.37 13.53 15.29
C ILE A 112 10.49 13.10 13.83
N PRO A 113 9.77 13.75 12.89
CA PRO A 113 9.86 13.42 11.48
C PRO A 113 11.29 13.51 10.95
N ILE A 114 11.72 12.45 10.29
CA ILE A 114 13.05 12.35 9.70
C ILE A 114 13.10 13.24 8.45
N GLN A 115 14.12 14.09 8.36
CA GLN A 115 14.34 14.96 7.21
C GLN A 115 15.41 14.39 6.28
N PRO A 116 15.26 14.54 4.95
CA PRO A 116 16.33 14.22 4.04
C PRO A 116 17.49 15.21 4.22
N PHE A 117 18.71 14.73 3.98
CA PHE A 117 19.85 15.56 3.75
C PHE A 117 19.64 16.36 2.45
N LEU A 118 19.68 17.68 2.60
CA LEU A 118 19.65 18.63 1.50
C LEU A 118 21.05 19.19 1.33
N SER A 119 21.68 18.91 0.18
CA SER A 119 22.92 19.55 -0.22
C SER A 119 22.70 21.07 -0.18
N SER A 120 23.43 21.81 0.65
CA SER A 120 23.33 23.28 0.65
C SER A 120 23.60 23.81 -0.76
N PRO A 121 22.83 24.78 -1.27
CA PRO A 121 23.06 25.30 -2.61
C PRO A 121 24.44 25.95 -2.67
N VAL A 122 25.35 25.34 -3.44
CA VAL A 122 26.61 25.96 -3.84
C VAL A 122 26.23 27.15 -4.72
N ASN A 123 26.22 28.34 -4.12
CA ASN A 123 25.83 29.64 -4.71
C ASN A 123 24.34 29.90 -4.92
N SER A 124 23.63 30.29 -3.86
CA SER A 124 22.55 31.29 -4.02
C SER A 124 22.72 32.45 -3.04
N LYS A 125 23.55 33.42 -3.44
CA LYS A 125 23.42 34.80 -2.96
C LYS A 125 22.17 35.42 -3.60
N SER A 126 20.98 34.91 -3.28
CA SER A 126 19.72 35.59 -3.61
C SER A 126 19.20 36.27 -2.34
N LYS A 127 19.43 37.59 -2.27
CA LYS A 127 18.91 38.49 -1.25
C LYS A 127 17.42 38.75 -1.48
N THR A 128 16.59 37.76 -1.19
CA THR A 128 15.20 37.92 -0.78
C THR A 128 14.87 36.73 0.10
N GLN A 129 15.06 36.89 1.41
CA GLN A 129 14.61 35.94 2.43
C GLN A 129 13.07 35.93 2.46
N THR A 130 12.42 35.34 1.47
CA THR A 130 11.19 34.62 1.76
C THR A 130 11.62 33.48 2.69
N LYS A 131 11.23 33.54 3.96
CA LYS A 131 11.48 32.45 4.91
C LYS A 131 10.95 31.17 4.27
N ASN A 132 11.86 30.28 3.85
CA ASN A 132 11.44 28.94 3.45
C ASN A 132 10.65 28.34 4.61
N PRO A 133 9.55 27.63 4.32
CA PRO A 133 8.80 26.97 5.37
C PRO A 133 9.70 26.03 6.17
N ASP A 134 9.39 25.88 7.46
CA ASP A 134 10.01 24.89 8.32
C ASP A 134 8.95 23.83 8.62
N PRO A 135 8.95 22.69 7.89
CA PRO A 135 7.94 21.66 8.04
C PRO A 135 7.88 21.06 9.43
N ILE A 136 9.03 20.93 10.11
CA ILE A 136 9.12 20.38 11.46
C ILE A 136 8.45 21.33 12.43
N LYS A 137 8.80 22.62 12.38
CA LYS A 137 8.15 23.64 13.20
C LYS A 137 6.66 23.74 12.91
N TRP A 138 6.25 23.66 11.64
CA TRP A 138 4.83 23.66 11.29
C TRP A 138 4.12 22.48 11.96
N LEU A 139 4.68 21.28 11.91
CA LEU A 139 4.09 20.10 12.55
C LEU A 139 4.01 20.24 14.07
N GLN A 140 5.04 20.79 14.71
CA GLN A 140 5.03 21.07 16.15
C GLN A 140 3.88 22.00 16.55
N GLU A 141 3.58 23.01 15.73
CA GLU A 141 2.57 24.04 16.01
C GLU A 141 1.14 23.64 15.62
N ASN A 142 0.97 22.65 14.73
CA ASN A 142 -0.33 22.37 14.09
C ASN A 142 -0.80 20.92 14.25
N SER A 143 -0.07 20.04 14.93
CA SER A 143 -0.48 18.66 15.15
C SER A 143 -1.60 18.47 16.18
N ASN A 144 -2.09 19.50 16.84
CA ASN A 144 -3.11 19.40 17.91
C ASN A 144 -4.56 19.40 17.41
N ASN A 145 -4.84 18.85 16.22
CA ASN A 145 -6.14 18.89 15.55
C ASN A 145 -6.67 20.33 15.34
N ARG A 146 -5.77 21.32 15.25
CA ARG A 146 -6.10 22.75 15.15
C ARG A 146 -7.12 23.08 14.06
N TYR A 147 -7.06 22.37 12.94
CA TYR A 147 -7.89 22.59 11.76
C TYR A 147 -8.98 21.53 11.58
N ALA A 148 -9.23 20.70 12.59
CA ALA A 148 -10.34 19.77 12.57
C ALA A 148 -11.68 20.53 12.48
N ILE A 149 -12.62 19.98 11.72
CA ILE A 149 -13.97 20.48 11.63
C ILE A 149 -14.71 20.07 12.90
N THR A 150 -15.05 21.04 13.73
CA THR A 150 -15.86 20.84 14.93
C THR A 150 -17.28 21.38 14.71
N ASN A 151 -18.27 20.71 15.31
CA ASN A 151 -19.66 21.18 15.33
C ASN A 151 -19.88 22.37 16.28
N THR A 152 -18.81 22.89 16.89
CA THR A 152 -18.86 24.03 17.81
C THR A 152 -18.80 25.35 17.04
N PRO A 153 -19.53 26.38 17.47
CA PRO A 153 -19.45 27.70 16.87
C PRO A 153 -17.99 28.20 16.87
N LYS A 154 -17.43 28.45 15.68
CA LYS A 154 -16.08 29.03 15.55
C LYS A 154 -16.04 30.42 16.17
N THR A 155 -15.03 30.68 17.01
CA THR A 155 -14.76 32.01 17.56
C THR A 155 -14.46 33.02 16.45
N TRP A 156 -14.65 34.31 16.71
CA TRP A 156 -14.31 35.37 15.75
C TRP A 156 -12.85 35.29 15.27
N ALA A 157 -11.92 35.01 16.18
CA ALA A 157 -10.51 34.81 15.85
C ALA A 157 -10.28 33.61 14.92
N SER A 158 -10.97 32.49 15.14
CA SER A 158 -10.92 31.30 14.27
C SER A 158 -11.43 31.60 12.86
N LYS A 159 -12.55 32.34 12.74
CA LYS A 159 -13.08 32.78 11.45
C LYS A 159 -12.10 33.69 10.68
N ILE A 160 -11.50 34.67 11.36
CA ILE A 160 -10.45 35.51 10.75
C ILE A 160 -9.26 34.66 10.29
N SER A 161 -8.81 33.71 11.12
CA SER A 161 -7.71 32.82 10.77
C SER A 161 -8.01 31.99 9.52
N GLU A 162 -9.23 31.47 9.40
CA GLU A 162 -9.69 30.72 8.24
C GLU A 162 -9.80 31.59 6.99
N TRP A 163 -10.26 32.85 7.12
CA TRP A 163 -10.25 33.78 5.99
C TRP A 163 -8.84 34.11 5.51
N LYS A 164 -7.89 34.27 6.44
CA LYS A 164 -6.47 34.53 6.11
C LYS A 164 -5.76 33.31 5.54
N SER A 165 -6.17 32.12 5.94
CA SER A 165 -5.58 30.85 5.50
C SER A 165 -6.70 29.85 5.22
N PRO A 166 -7.36 29.94 4.06
CA PRO A 166 -8.51 29.11 3.73
C PRO A 166 -8.13 27.64 3.72
N ARG A 167 -9.12 26.77 3.80
CA ARG A 167 -8.89 25.33 3.71
C ARG A 167 -8.39 24.96 2.29
N PRO A 168 -7.38 24.08 2.15
CA PRO A 168 -6.95 23.58 0.85
C PRO A 168 -8.09 22.90 0.08
N LYS A 169 -8.13 23.06 -1.25
CA LYS A 169 -9.07 22.33 -2.11
C LYS A 169 -8.48 20.96 -2.41
N ALA A 170 -8.94 19.93 -1.72
CA ALA A 170 -8.36 18.61 -1.82
C ALA A 170 -9.41 17.49 -1.78
N ALA A 171 -9.02 16.30 -2.21
CA ALA A 171 -9.87 15.10 -2.18
C ALA A 171 -9.05 13.84 -1.89
N LEU A 172 -9.69 12.85 -1.28
CA LEU A 172 -9.23 11.47 -1.27
C LEU A 172 -9.67 10.84 -2.60
N ILE A 173 -8.76 10.13 -3.29
CA ILE A 173 -9.07 9.49 -4.58
C ILE A 173 -8.80 8.00 -4.53
N SER A 174 -9.65 7.22 -5.20
CA SER A 174 -9.50 5.76 -5.30
C SER A 174 -9.95 5.29 -6.68
N LEU A 175 -9.06 4.64 -7.43
CA LEU A 175 -9.42 3.86 -8.61
C LEU A 175 -9.70 2.43 -8.13
N VAL A 176 -10.95 1.98 -8.26
CA VAL A 176 -11.40 0.76 -7.59
C VAL A 176 -12.56 0.12 -8.34
N ARG A 177 -12.56 -1.22 -8.43
CA ARG A 177 -13.64 -1.95 -9.07
C ARG A 177 -14.76 -2.26 -8.09
N ASN A 178 -15.95 -2.51 -8.64
CA ASN A 178 -17.10 -2.97 -7.86
C ASN A 178 -16.81 -4.20 -6.99
N SER A 179 -15.96 -5.12 -7.48
CA SER A 179 -15.58 -6.36 -6.80
C SER A 179 -14.63 -6.16 -5.61
N GLU A 180 -14.02 -4.97 -5.47
CA GLU A 180 -13.06 -4.63 -4.42
C GLU A 180 -13.70 -3.87 -3.25
N LEU A 181 -15.04 -3.84 -3.21
CA LEU A 181 -15.84 -3.10 -2.22
C LEU A 181 -15.43 -3.36 -0.78
N GLU A 182 -15.25 -4.63 -0.38
CA GLU A 182 -14.94 -4.95 1.02
C GLU A 182 -13.53 -4.46 1.42
N GLY A 183 -12.56 -4.58 0.51
CA GLY A 183 -11.21 -4.04 0.71
C GLY A 183 -11.21 -2.51 0.79
N MET A 184 -11.99 -1.85 -0.07
CA MET A 184 -12.15 -0.40 -0.03
C MET A 184 -12.82 0.06 1.28
N LEU A 185 -13.88 -0.62 1.73
CA LEU A 185 -14.55 -0.30 2.99
C LEU A 185 -13.62 -0.47 4.20
N GLN A 186 -12.75 -1.48 4.18
CA GLN A 186 -11.74 -1.65 5.21
C GLN A 186 -10.80 -0.43 5.24
N SER A 187 -10.28 -0.02 4.09
CA SER A 187 -9.34 1.10 3.99
C SER A 187 -9.98 2.43 4.39
N MET A 188 -11.21 2.68 3.93
CA MET A 188 -12.01 3.84 4.34
C MET A 188 -12.21 3.87 5.86
N ARG A 189 -12.68 2.77 6.47
CA ARG A 189 -12.93 2.73 7.92
C ARG A 189 -11.69 3.08 8.73
N GLN A 190 -10.52 2.58 8.33
CA GLN A 190 -9.27 2.88 9.03
C GLN A 190 -8.83 4.33 8.80
N LEU A 191 -8.86 4.83 7.56
CA LEU A 191 -8.47 6.22 7.30
C LEU A 191 -9.43 7.23 7.96
N GLU A 192 -10.73 6.94 7.94
CA GLU A 192 -11.74 7.71 8.66
C GLU A 192 -11.44 7.72 10.14
N ALA A 193 -11.25 6.55 10.77
CA ALA A 193 -10.94 6.45 12.20
C ALA A 193 -9.65 7.18 12.60
N ARG A 194 -8.61 7.15 11.76
CA ARG A 194 -7.30 7.73 12.06
C ARG A 194 -7.17 9.22 11.72
N TRP A 195 -7.89 9.69 10.70
CA TRP A 195 -7.68 11.03 10.15
C TRP A 195 -8.95 11.71 9.62
N ASN A 196 -9.62 11.14 8.61
CA ASN A 196 -10.54 11.93 7.81
C ASN A 196 -11.82 12.36 8.55
N HIS A 197 -12.27 11.66 9.60
CA HIS A 197 -13.40 12.11 10.42
C HIS A 197 -13.17 13.48 11.09
N LYS A 198 -11.90 13.89 11.24
CA LYS A 198 -11.55 15.21 11.79
C LYS A 198 -11.61 16.29 10.74
N TYR A 199 -11.28 15.98 9.49
CA TYR A 199 -11.08 16.98 8.45
C TYR A 199 -12.20 16.97 7.42
N MET A 200 -12.86 15.86 7.13
CA MET A 200 -13.96 15.69 6.16
C MET A 200 -13.60 16.14 4.74
N TYR A 201 -12.45 15.69 4.23
CA TYR A 201 -12.16 15.82 2.80
C TYR A 201 -13.01 14.83 1.98
N PRO A 202 -13.54 15.24 0.81
CA PRO A 202 -14.40 14.40 0.00
C PRO A 202 -13.64 13.20 -0.57
N TRP A 203 -14.36 12.10 -0.75
CA TRP A 203 -13.91 10.92 -1.48
C TRP A 203 -14.37 10.98 -2.93
N ILE A 204 -13.47 10.67 -3.86
CA ILE A 204 -13.77 10.57 -5.28
C ILE A 204 -13.31 9.19 -5.76
N PHE A 205 -14.29 8.38 -6.17
CA PHE A 205 -14.06 7.04 -6.67
C PHE A 205 -14.08 7.04 -8.20
N PHE A 206 -13.11 6.35 -8.79
CA PHE A 206 -12.98 6.13 -10.23
C PHE A 206 -13.10 4.64 -10.52
N ASN A 207 -13.74 4.28 -11.62
CA ASN A 207 -13.82 2.91 -12.10
C ASN A 207 -13.93 2.92 -13.64
N ASP A 208 -13.38 1.92 -14.31
CA ASP A 208 -13.54 1.75 -15.75
C ASP A 208 -14.95 1.27 -16.14
N GLU A 209 -15.72 0.80 -15.16
CA GLU A 209 -17.13 0.44 -15.30
C GLU A 209 -18.03 1.32 -14.42
N PRO A 210 -19.34 1.44 -14.73
CA PRO A 210 -20.30 2.05 -13.82
C PRO A 210 -20.30 1.42 -12.43
N PHE A 211 -20.28 2.24 -11.39
CA PHE A 211 -20.40 1.75 -10.02
C PHE A 211 -21.78 1.13 -9.75
N SER A 212 -21.79 0.00 -9.04
CA SER A 212 -23.01 -0.64 -8.60
C SER A 212 -23.69 0.18 -7.50
N ARG A 213 -25.01 0.03 -7.38
CA ARG A 213 -25.77 0.66 -6.30
C ARG A 213 -25.23 0.25 -4.93
N GLU A 214 -24.90 -1.03 -4.75
CA GLU A 214 -24.34 -1.55 -3.51
C GLU A 214 -23.02 -0.85 -3.15
N PHE A 215 -22.12 -0.68 -4.12
CA PHE A 215 -20.85 -0.01 -3.90
C PHE A 215 -21.07 1.42 -3.40
N MET A 216 -21.90 2.19 -4.11
CA MET A 216 -22.18 3.59 -3.76
C MET A 216 -22.89 3.74 -2.41
N GLU A 217 -23.83 2.84 -2.08
CA GLU A 217 -24.56 2.88 -0.80
C GLU A 217 -23.64 2.55 0.38
N LYS A 218 -22.84 1.47 0.29
CA LYS A 218 -21.96 1.05 1.39
C LYS A 218 -20.84 2.06 1.62
N THR A 219 -20.20 2.57 0.56
CA THR A 219 -19.11 3.55 0.71
C THR A 219 -19.62 4.91 1.20
N ARG A 220 -20.79 5.38 0.74
CA ARG A 220 -21.43 6.59 1.29
C ARG A 220 -21.78 6.45 2.78
N ASN A 221 -22.19 5.25 3.23
CA ASN A 221 -22.48 5.00 4.65
C ASN A 221 -21.21 4.85 5.51
N ALA A 222 -20.02 4.73 4.91
CA ALA A 222 -18.76 4.53 5.63
C ALA A 222 -18.09 5.84 6.09
N THR A 223 -18.57 7.01 5.64
CA THR A 223 -17.99 8.32 5.94
C THR A 223 -19.07 9.39 6.06
N ALA A 224 -18.78 10.47 6.78
CA ALA A 224 -19.60 11.68 6.80
C ALA A 224 -19.18 12.70 5.71
N ALA A 225 -18.04 12.48 5.04
CA ALA A 225 -17.59 13.30 3.94
C ALA A 225 -18.40 13.04 2.66
N GLU A 226 -18.38 13.99 1.73
CA GLU A 226 -19.02 13.82 0.42
C GLU A 226 -18.32 12.73 -0.40
N CYS A 227 -19.09 11.83 -1.04
CA CYS A 227 -18.59 10.84 -1.98
C CYS A 227 -19.06 11.15 -3.40
N ARG A 228 -18.12 11.17 -4.36
CA ARG A 228 -18.39 11.26 -5.81
C ARG A 228 -17.92 10.00 -6.51
N TYR A 229 -18.60 9.63 -7.59
CA TYR A 229 -18.37 8.39 -8.33
C TYR A 229 -18.29 8.71 -9.81
N GLU A 230 -17.14 8.46 -10.42
CA GLU A 230 -16.88 8.78 -11.81
C GLU A 230 -16.50 7.52 -12.59
N VAL A 231 -17.04 7.40 -13.79
CA VAL A 231 -16.60 6.39 -14.75
C VAL A 231 -15.46 6.96 -15.56
N VAL A 232 -14.38 6.22 -15.70
CA VAL A 232 -13.23 6.62 -16.51
C VAL A 232 -13.66 6.66 -17.98
N PRO A 233 -13.48 7.79 -18.69
CA PRO A 233 -13.77 7.87 -20.11
C PRO A 233 -12.95 6.85 -20.92
N ALA A 234 -13.57 6.27 -21.94
CA ALA A 234 -12.95 5.20 -22.72
C ALA A 234 -11.61 5.64 -23.34
N GLU A 235 -11.47 6.90 -23.75
CA GLU A 235 -10.23 7.49 -24.27
C GLU A 235 -9.04 7.42 -23.29
N TYR A 236 -9.31 7.34 -21.99
CA TYR A 236 -8.28 7.24 -20.95
C TYR A 236 -8.02 5.79 -20.51
N TRP A 237 -8.85 4.83 -20.93
CA TRP A 237 -8.79 3.42 -20.52
C TRP A 237 -8.75 2.43 -21.70
N THR A 238 -8.40 2.90 -22.90
CA THR A 238 -8.26 2.08 -24.10
C THR A 238 -6.84 2.07 -24.61
N MET A 239 -6.51 1.08 -25.43
CA MET A 239 -5.23 1.01 -26.13
C MET A 239 -5.17 2.09 -27.22
N PRO A 240 -4.13 2.93 -27.25
CA PRO A 240 -4.03 3.99 -28.25
C PRO A 240 -3.64 3.44 -29.62
N GLU A 241 -4.01 4.16 -30.68
CA GLU A 241 -3.89 3.71 -32.09
C GLU A 241 -2.45 3.44 -32.57
N TRP A 242 -1.44 4.03 -31.92
CA TRP A 242 -0.03 3.81 -32.27
C TRP A 242 0.56 2.55 -31.62
N VAL A 243 -0.20 1.84 -30.78
CA VAL A 243 0.20 0.57 -30.21
C VAL A 243 -0.25 -0.56 -31.15
N ASP A 244 0.72 -1.35 -31.58
CA ASP A 244 0.48 -2.56 -32.36
C ASP A 244 -0.08 -3.65 -31.43
N GLU A 245 -1.35 -4.00 -31.66
CA GLU A 245 -2.07 -4.98 -30.86
C GLU A 245 -1.39 -6.35 -30.87
N GLY A 246 -0.89 -6.81 -32.02
CA GLY A 246 -0.24 -8.11 -32.15
C GLY A 246 1.03 -8.20 -31.32
N ARG A 247 1.85 -7.15 -31.34
CA ARG A 247 3.03 -7.02 -30.49
C ARG A 247 2.67 -6.94 -29.01
N PHE A 248 1.59 -6.22 -28.67
CA PHE A 248 1.11 -6.17 -27.29
C PHE A 248 0.69 -7.56 -26.79
N MET A 249 -0.11 -8.30 -27.56
CA MET A 249 -0.53 -9.65 -27.20
C MET A 249 0.67 -10.59 -26.99
N ASN A 250 1.68 -10.53 -27.88
CA ASN A 250 2.93 -11.28 -27.69
C ASN A 250 3.69 -10.86 -26.41
N SER A 251 3.60 -9.58 -26.03
CA SER A 251 4.23 -9.05 -24.82
C SER A 251 3.53 -9.56 -23.56
N LEU A 252 2.19 -9.64 -23.56
CA LEU A 252 1.41 -10.22 -22.47
C LEU A 252 1.78 -11.69 -22.23
N ASP A 253 1.88 -12.48 -23.31
CA ASP A 253 2.29 -13.88 -23.24
C ASP A 253 3.72 -14.03 -22.70
N TYR A 254 4.64 -13.20 -23.20
CA TYR A 254 6.03 -13.20 -22.74
C TYR A 254 6.13 -12.83 -21.25
N LEU A 255 5.54 -11.71 -20.83
CA LEU A 255 5.56 -11.22 -19.45
C LEU A 255 4.89 -12.20 -18.49
N GLY A 256 3.78 -12.82 -18.91
CA GLY A 256 3.13 -13.90 -18.19
C GLY A 256 4.03 -15.12 -18.03
N THR A 257 4.71 -15.52 -19.10
CA THR A 257 5.61 -16.69 -19.11
C THR A 257 6.82 -16.51 -18.19
N ILE A 258 7.41 -15.32 -18.17
CA ILE A 258 8.57 -15.04 -17.29
C ILE A 258 8.17 -14.65 -15.86
N GLY A 259 6.87 -14.67 -15.54
CA GLY A 259 6.34 -14.44 -14.20
C GLY A 259 6.42 -12.98 -13.75
N VAL A 260 6.37 -12.01 -14.66
CA VAL A 260 6.27 -10.59 -14.28
C VAL A 260 4.87 -10.33 -13.71
N GLY A 261 4.82 -9.83 -12.48
CA GLY A 261 3.58 -9.60 -11.75
C GLY A 261 2.57 -8.77 -12.54
N LYS A 262 1.40 -9.35 -12.80
CA LYS A 262 0.28 -8.79 -13.57
C LYS A 262 0.62 -8.36 -15.02
N GLY A 263 1.79 -8.73 -15.54
CA GLY A 263 2.20 -8.37 -16.92
C GLY A 263 1.40 -9.06 -18.03
N TRP A 264 0.59 -10.07 -17.69
CA TRP A 264 -0.33 -10.74 -18.62
C TRP A 264 -1.74 -10.10 -18.65
N MET A 265 -1.99 -9.09 -17.80
CA MET A 265 -3.34 -8.55 -17.58
C MET A 265 -3.52 -7.20 -18.28
N VAL A 266 -4.31 -7.17 -19.37
CA VAL A 266 -4.59 -5.94 -20.14
C VAL A 266 -5.06 -4.77 -19.26
N SER A 267 -6.01 -5.01 -18.36
CA SER A 267 -6.55 -3.98 -17.47
C SER A 267 -5.49 -3.39 -16.52
N TYR A 268 -4.45 -4.15 -16.18
CA TYR A 268 -3.35 -3.64 -15.36
C TYR A 268 -2.48 -2.64 -16.14
N HIS A 269 -2.27 -2.87 -17.43
CA HIS A 269 -1.56 -1.91 -18.30
C HIS A 269 -2.37 -0.62 -18.47
N HIS A 270 -3.69 -0.72 -18.65
CA HIS A 270 -4.58 0.46 -18.66
C HIS A 270 -4.54 1.23 -17.35
N MET A 271 -4.59 0.53 -16.21
CA MET A 271 -4.48 1.13 -14.88
C MET A 271 -3.16 1.89 -14.69
N CYS A 272 -2.01 1.28 -15.05
CA CYS A 272 -0.72 1.93 -14.93
C CYS A 272 -0.63 3.18 -15.81
N ARG A 273 -1.11 3.10 -17.06
CA ARG A 273 -1.16 4.26 -17.97
C ARG A 273 -2.09 5.36 -17.44
N TRP A 274 -3.26 5.00 -16.91
CA TRP A 274 -4.24 5.95 -16.37
C TRP A 274 -3.70 6.72 -15.17
N ASN A 275 -3.11 6.00 -14.21
CA ASN A 275 -2.47 6.63 -13.05
C ASN A 275 -1.27 7.49 -13.46
N SER A 276 -0.54 7.10 -14.52
CA SER A 276 0.64 7.86 -14.97
C SER A 276 0.33 9.18 -15.67
N GLY A 277 -0.87 9.37 -16.23
CA GLY A 277 -1.10 10.51 -17.13
C GLY A 277 -2.53 11.04 -17.27
N PHE A 278 -3.54 10.38 -16.69
CA PHE A 278 -4.93 10.71 -16.96
C PHE A 278 -5.77 11.05 -15.72
N PHE A 279 -5.50 10.47 -14.54
CA PHE A 279 -6.36 10.70 -13.37
C PHE A 279 -6.55 12.19 -13.06
N PHE A 280 -5.48 12.98 -13.12
CA PHE A 280 -5.50 14.43 -12.84
C PHE A 280 -6.22 15.27 -13.92
N ARG A 281 -6.58 14.66 -15.06
CA ARG A 281 -7.35 15.26 -16.16
C ARG A 281 -8.86 15.00 -16.01
N MET A 282 -9.28 14.19 -15.05
CA MET A 282 -10.70 13.93 -14.79
C MET A 282 -11.45 15.21 -14.41
N GLY A 283 -12.59 15.47 -15.06
CA GLY A 283 -13.36 16.70 -14.89
C GLY A 283 -13.78 16.97 -13.44
N VAL A 284 -14.08 15.92 -12.67
CA VAL A 284 -14.42 16.02 -11.24
C VAL A 284 -13.29 16.63 -10.38
N LEU A 285 -12.03 16.56 -10.85
CA LEU A 285 -10.88 17.14 -10.18
C LEU A 285 -10.60 18.58 -10.63
N GLN A 286 -11.40 19.16 -11.53
CA GLN A 286 -11.24 20.55 -11.93
C GLN A 286 -11.41 21.47 -10.72
N GLY A 287 -10.43 22.33 -10.47
CA GLY A 287 -10.41 23.21 -9.30
C GLY A 287 -9.99 22.54 -7.98
N VAL A 288 -9.71 21.24 -7.97
CA VAL A 288 -9.01 20.55 -6.88
C VAL A 288 -7.50 20.76 -7.05
N GLU A 289 -6.82 21.08 -5.95
CA GLU A 289 -5.39 21.42 -5.89
C GLU A 289 -4.54 20.24 -5.40
N TRP A 290 -5.09 19.41 -4.50
CA TRP A 290 -4.38 18.28 -3.89
C TRP A 290 -5.21 17.01 -3.90
N TYR A 291 -4.54 15.86 -3.95
CA TYR A 291 -5.18 14.57 -3.76
C TYR A 291 -4.36 13.71 -2.80
N TRP A 292 -5.05 12.77 -2.15
CA TRP A 292 -4.42 11.62 -1.51
C TRP A 292 -5.00 10.36 -2.12
N ARG A 293 -4.15 9.60 -2.81
CA ARG A 293 -4.49 8.29 -3.36
C ARG A 293 -4.61 7.26 -2.24
N VAL A 294 -5.72 6.54 -2.23
CA VAL A 294 -6.01 5.45 -1.31
C VAL A 294 -6.50 4.26 -2.11
N GLU A 295 -5.80 3.14 -1.99
CA GLU A 295 -6.16 1.86 -2.63
C GLU A 295 -7.06 1.02 -1.70
N PRO A 296 -7.79 0.01 -2.22
CA PRO A 296 -8.40 -1.02 -1.39
C PRO A 296 -7.35 -1.88 -0.67
N ASP A 297 -7.73 -2.50 0.44
CA ASP A 297 -6.90 -3.42 1.23
C ASP A 297 -5.59 -2.81 1.79
N VAL A 298 -5.62 -1.51 2.10
CA VAL A 298 -4.54 -0.82 2.82
C VAL A 298 -4.85 -0.64 4.31
N HIS A 299 -3.81 -0.56 5.13
CA HIS A 299 -3.98 -0.30 6.56
C HIS A 299 -3.43 1.06 6.98
N PHE A 300 -4.13 1.71 7.92
CA PHE A 300 -3.71 2.92 8.62
C PHE A 300 -3.69 2.66 10.13
N PHE A 301 -2.49 2.63 10.70
CA PHE A 301 -2.30 2.18 12.08
C PHE A 301 -2.25 3.32 13.09
N CYS A 302 -1.83 4.50 12.68
CA CYS A 302 -1.54 5.62 13.58
C CYS A 302 -2.57 6.73 13.46
N ASN A 303 -2.91 7.37 14.58
CA ASN A 303 -3.68 8.60 14.56
C ASN A 303 -2.86 9.75 13.94
N ILE A 304 -3.47 10.50 13.02
CA ILE A 304 -2.83 11.64 12.33
C ILE A 304 -3.53 12.91 12.77
N ASN A 305 -2.87 13.77 13.53
CA ASN A 305 -3.54 14.86 14.23
C ASN A 305 -3.35 16.26 13.61
N TYR A 306 -2.81 16.33 12.39
CA TYR A 306 -2.76 17.55 11.59
C TYR A 306 -3.52 17.37 10.26
N ASP A 307 -3.85 18.51 9.64
CA ASP A 307 -4.41 18.54 8.29
C ASP A 307 -3.27 18.31 7.28
N ILE A 308 -3.23 17.12 6.67
CA ILE A 308 -2.19 16.71 5.72
C ILE A 308 -2.13 17.65 4.51
N PHE A 309 -3.27 18.05 3.94
CA PHE A 309 -3.27 18.91 2.76
C PHE A 309 -2.82 20.32 3.09
N ARG A 310 -3.15 20.80 4.30
CA ARG A 310 -2.67 22.09 4.77
C ARG A 310 -1.17 22.04 5.05
N PHE A 311 -0.68 20.95 5.62
CA PHE A 311 0.76 20.71 5.80
C PHE A 311 1.50 20.77 4.46
N MET A 312 1.01 20.07 3.43
CA MET A 312 1.60 20.09 2.09
C MET A 312 1.68 21.51 1.52
N ARG A 313 0.53 22.22 1.51
CA ARG A 313 0.44 23.57 0.95
C ARG A 313 1.30 24.58 1.70
N ASP A 314 1.18 24.64 3.03
CA ASP A 314 1.85 25.66 3.85
C ASP A 314 3.37 25.48 3.86
N ASN A 315 3.85 24.27 3.55
CA ASN A 315 5.26 23.95 3.43
C ASN A 315 5.79 23.90 1.99
N ASN A 316 5.01 24.36 1.01
CA ASN A 316 5.37 24.36 -0.41
C ASN A 316 5.77 22.97 -0.94
N LEU A 317 5.27 21.89 -0.33
CA LEU A 317 5.53 20.53 -0.77
C LEU A 317 4.65 20.20 -1.97
N LYS A 318 5.12 19.37 -2.90
CA LYS A 318 4.40 18.99 -4.12
C LYS A 318 4.11 17.49 -4.19
N TYR A 319 4.93 16.67 -3.53
CA TYR A 319 4.80 15.23 -3.54
C TYR A 319 5.11 14.63 -2.17
N GLY A 320 4.27 13.70 -1.76
CA GLY A 320 4.36 13.04 -0.47
C GLY A 320 4.19 11.54 -0.62
N PHE A 321 5.08 10.77 -0.01
CA PHE A 321 5.09 9.32 -0.08
C PHE A 321 5.27 8.70 1.31
N ASN A 322 4.97 7.41 1.45
CA ASN A 322 5.17 6.68 2.71
C ASN A 322 6.23 5.57 2.61
N MET A 323 6.33 4.90 1.46
CA MET A 323 7.27 3.80 1.23
C MET A 323 8.10 4.03 -0.03
N ASN A 324 9.36 3.60 0.03
CA ASN A 324 10.21 3.40 -1.14
C ASN A 324 10.46 1.91 -1.30
N ILE A 325 10.18 1.40 -2.49
CA ILE A 325 10.37 -0.01 -2.82
C ILE A 325 11.34 -0.13 -3.99
N LEU A 326 11.86 -1.34 -4.13
CA LEU A 326 12.60 -1.82 -5.27
C LEU A 326 11.66 -2.70 -6.10
N ASP A 327 11.55 -2.45 -7.41
CA ASP A 327 10.62 -3.16 -8.29
C ASP A 327 11.33 -4.12 -9.25
N ASP A 328 10.57 -5.02 -9.86
CA ASP A 328 11.06 -6.01 -10.82
C ASP A 328 11.51 -5.34 -12.12
N ALA A 329 12.83 -5.27 -12.32
CA ALA A 329 13.49 -4.66 -13.47
C ALA A 329 12.98 -5.20 -14.83
N ARG A 330 12.49 -6.45 -14.85
CA ARG A 330 11.97 -7.10 -16.06
C ARG A 330 10.68 -6.44 -16.58
N SER A 331 10.00 -5.68 -15.73
CA SER A 331 8.76 -5.00 -16.09
C SER A 331 8.96 -3.68 -16.84
N PHE A 332 10.14 -3.07 -16.79
CA PHE A 332 10.41 -1.79 -17.44
C PHE A 332 11.84 -1.64 -18.01
N PRO A 333 12.37 -2.65 -18.74
CA PRO A 333 13.76 -2.66 -19.20
C PRO A 333 14.17 -1.44 -20.04
N SER A 334 13.26 -0.78 -20.77
CA SER A 334 13.61 0.42 -21.56
C SER A 334 13.24 1.76 -20.92
N LEU A 335 12.53 1.77 -19.78
CA LEU A 335 12.02 3.01 -19.17
C LEU A 335 13.12 4.02 -18.88
N TRP A 336 14.23 3.59 -18.26
CA TRP A 336 15.34 4.50 -17.95
C TRP A 336 16.00 5.04 -19.22
N THR A 337 16.24 4.19 -20.22
CA THR A 337 16.83 4.63 -21.49
C THR A 337 15.96 5.68 -22.17
N LYS A 338 14.63 5.49 -22.16
CA LYS A 338 13.67 6.46 -22.71
C LYS A 338 13.68 7.75 -21.90
N THR A 339 13.67 7.65 -20.57
CA THR A 339 13.71 8.79 -19.65
C THR A 339 14.97 9.63 -19.81
N ARG A 340 16.13 8.98 -19.85
CA ARG A 340 17.43 9.63 -20.08
C ARG A 340 17.46 10.35 -21.43
N ALA A 341 16.93 9.73 -22.49
CA ALA A 341 16.82 10.36 -23.80
C ALA A 341 15.91 11.61 -23.77
N PHE A 342 14.77 11.54 -23.07
CA PHE A 342 13.89 12.70 -22.87
C PHE A 342 14.61 13.84 -22.13
N ALA A 343 15.25 13.54 -21.00
CA ALA A 343 15.97 14.52 -20.20
C ALA A 343 17.11 15.17 -20.98
N THR A 344 17.86 14.37 -21.76
CA THR A 344 18.95 14.86 -22.62
C THR A 344 18.44 15.80 -23.71
N ALA A 345 17.28 15.49 -24.31
CA ALA A 345 16.66 16.33 -25.33
C ALA A 345 15.98 17.59 -24.75
N ASN A 346 15.60 17.56 -23.47
CA ASN A 346 14.82 18.62 -22.82
C ASN A 346 15.46 19.11 -21.50
N PRO A 347 16.74 19.52 -21.48
CA PRO A 347 17.41 19.92 -20.23
C PRO A 347 16.76 21.12 -19.57
N HIS A 348 16.10 22.00 -20.35
CA HIS A 348 15.36 23.16 -19.87
C HIS A 348 14.10 22.82 -19.04
N LEU A 349 13.62 21.57 -19.10
CA LEU A 349 12.48 21.12 -18.29
C LEU A 349 12.91 20.60 -16.91
N LEU A 350 14.20 20.28 -16.72
CA LEU A 350 14.70 19.76 -15.45
C LEU A 350 14.64 20.84 -14.36
N HIS A 351 14.28 20.43 -13.14
CA HIS A 351 14.32 21.34 -12.01
C HIS A 351 15.79 21.65 -11.65
N PRO A 352 16.16 22.92 -11.37
CA PRO A 352 17.55 23.27 -11.04
C PRO A 352 18.08 22.54 -9.81
N ASP A 353 17.20 22.26 -8.84
CA ASP A 353 17.51 21.51 -7.63
C ASP A 353 17.11 20.02 -7.69
N ALA A 354 16.91 19.47 -8.90
CA ALA A 354 16.63 18.04 -9.09
C ALA A 354 17.81 17.20 -8.58
N ASP A 355 17.52 16.22 -7.72
CA ASP A 355 18.48 15.24 -7.20
C ASP A 355 18.09 13.85 -7.69
N LEU A 356 18.78 13.39 -8.74
CA LEU A 356 18.63 12.05 -9.29
C LEU A 356 19.68 11.07 -8.73
N ASP A 357 20.66 11.52 -7.95
CA ASP A 357 21.79 10.67 -7.53
C ASP A 357 21.29 9.46 -6.72
N TRP A 358 20.21 9.64 -5.96
CA TRP A 358 19.61 8.53 -5.21
C TRP A 358 18.89 7.48 -6.07
N LEU A 359 18.57 7.80 -7.33
CA LEU A 359 17.96 6.89 -8.30
C LEU A 359 19.01 6.22 -9.18
N LEU A 360 20.26 6.67 -9.17
CA LEU A 360 21.26 6.27 -10.16
C LEU A 360 22.45 5.57 -9.52
N ASP A 361 22.82 4.40 -10.05
CA ASP A 361 24.07 3.71 -9.76
C ASP A 361 24.94 3.67 -11.02
N LYS A 362 25.98 4.52 -11.05
CA LYS A 362 26.87 4.73 -12.21
C LYS A 362 26.11 5.17 -13.47
N GLY A 363 25.10 6.03 -13.31
CA GLY A 363 24.30 6.58 -14.43
C GLY A 363 23.19 5.65 -14.94
N GLU A 364 22.99 4.50 -14.31
CA GLU A 364 21.89 3.57 -14.58
C GLU A 364 20.86 3.62 -13.46
N TYR A 365 19.57 3.53 -13.82
CA TYR A 365 18.49 3.51 -12.85
C TYR A 365 18.62 2.28 -11.93
N ASN A 366 18.58 2.54 -10.63
CA ASN A 366 18.68 1.51 -9.59
C ASN A 366 17.32 0.85 -9.28
N ASN A 367 16.26 1.23 -10.00
CA ASN A 367 14.88 0.74 -9.88
C ASN A 367 14.19 1.02 -8.53
N CYS A 368 14.75 1.93 -7.72
CA CYS A 368 14.07 2.44 -6.54
C CYS A 368 12.93 3.36 -6.94
N GLN A 369 11.76 3.17 -6.33
CA GLN A 369 10.58 3.98 -6.60
C GLN A 369 9.80 4.31 -5.33
N PHE A 370 9.16 5.47 -5.32
CA PHE A 370 8.09 5.74 -4.38
C PHE A 370 6.92 4.81 -4.69
N PHE A 371 6.37 4.18 -3.66
CA PHE A 371 5.28 3.22 -3.86
C PHE A 371 3.94 3.95 -3.94
N SER A 372 3.50 4.24 -5.17
CA SER A 372 2.40 5.17 -5.49
C SER A 372 1.01 4.80 -4.95
N ASN A 373 0.79 3.61 -4.35
CA ASN A 373 -0.47 3.31 -3.66
C ASN A 373 -0.73 4.23 -2.46
N PHE A 374 0.33 4.77 -1.84
CA PHE A 374 0.26 5.90 -0.94
C PHE A 374 0.91 7.09 -1.63
N GLU A 375 0.09 8.07 -2.01
CA GLU A 375 0.58 9.25 -2.69
C GLU A 375 -0.26 10.46 -2.33
N ILE A 376 0.38 11.50 -1.80
CA ILE A 376 -0.23 12.80 -1.54
C ILE A 376 0.42 13.80 -2.48
N GLY A 377 -0.31 14.29 -3.49
CA GLY A 377 0.28 15.04 -4.58
C GLY A 377 -0.44 16.35 -4.89
N SER A 378 0.32 17.31 -5.42
CA SER A 378 -0.21 18.50 -6.05
C SER A 378 -0.72 18.16 -7.45
N LEU A 379 -2.01 18.41 -7.71
CA LEU A 379 -2.56 18.24 -9.06
C LEU A 379 -1.95 19.22 -10.07
N ASP A 380 -1.50 20.39 -9.60
CA ASP A 380 -0.81 21.37 -10.46
C ASP A 380 0.53 20.87 -10.97
N PHE A 381 1.24 20.04 -10.19
CA PHE A 381 2.47 19.39 -10.65
C PHE A 381 2.21 18.47 -11.84
N TRP A 382 1.23 17.57 -11.72
CA TRP A 382 0.88 16.62 -12.77
C TRP A 382 0.27 17.29 -14.01
N ARG A 383 -0.51 18.36 -13.80
CA ARG A 383 -1.02 19.21 -14.89
C ARG A 383 0.05 20.13 -15.48
N GLY A 384 1.22 20.25 -14.87
CA GLY A 384 2.31 21.09 -15.36
C GLY A 384 2.93 20.54 -16.64
N ASP A 385 3.40 21.44 -17.50
CA ASP A 385 4.03 21.12 -18.79
C ASP A 385 5.14 20.06 -18.70
N ARG A 386 5.92 20.07 -17.62
CA ARG A 386 7.07 19.16 -17.44
C ARG A 386 6.62 17.70 -17.41
N HIS A 387 5.68 17.38 -16.52
CA HIS A 387 5.15 16.03 -16.41
C HIS A 387 4.34 15.64 -17.65
N GLN A 388 3.48 16.53 -18.16
CA GLN A 388 2.68 16.24 -19.34
C GLN A 388 3.53 15.87 -20.56
N LYS A 389 4.56 16.65 -20.88
CA LYS A 389 5.47 16.35 -22.00
C LYS A 389 6.23 15.04 -21.81
N TYR A 390 6.64 14.75 -20.57
CA TYR A 390 7.31 13.50 -20.25
C TYR A 390 6.37 12.30 -20.42
N PHE A 391 5.16 12.38 -19.86
CA PHE A 391 4.14 11.36 -20.03
C PHE A 391 3.81 11.12 -21.50
N GLU A 392 3.58 12.18 -22.30
CA GLU A 392 3.28 12.07 -23.73
C GLU A 392 4.40 11.37 -24.51
N TYR A 393 5.66 11.68 -24.19
CA TYR A 393 6.82 11.01 -24.78
C TYR A 393 6.88 9.52 -24.40
N LEU A 394 6.61 9.18 -23.14
CA LEU A 394 6.55 7.79 -22.67
C LEU A 394 5.37 7.03 -23.31
N ASP A 395 4.20 7.64 -23.37
CA ASP A 395 2.98 7.05 -23.94
C ASP A 395 3.17 6.73 -25.43
N ARG A 396 3.78 7.66 -26.18
CA ARG A 396 4.18 7.44 -27.58
C ARG A 396 5.27 6.39 -27.76
N SER A 397 6.07 6.12 -26.73
CA SER A 397 7.08 5.06 -26.76
C SER A 397 6.47 3.65 -26.62
N GLY A 398 5.23 3.53 -26.17
CA GLY A 398 4.48 2.27 -26.10
C GLY A 398 4.87 1.35 -24.94
N GLY A 399 5.75 1.77 -24.03
CA GLY A 399 6.25 0.93 -22.93
C GLY A 399 5.21 0.57 -21.87
N PHE A 400 4.09 1.30 -21.80
CA PHE A 400 2.92 0.87 -21.02
C PHE A 400 2.28 -0.40 -21.55
N TYR A 401 2.52 -0.79 -22.80
CA TYR A 401 1.90 -1.97 -23.45
C TYR A 401 2.96 -3.02 -23.84
N TYR A 402 4.03 -2.61 -24.53
CA TYR A 402 5.10 -3.54 -24.93
C TYR A 402 5.98 -4.02 -23.77
N GLU A 403 5.94 -3.29 -22.66
CA GLU A 403 6.49 -3.66 -21.35
C GLU A 403 5.37 -3.48 -20.32
N ARG A 404 5.67 -3.52 -19.02
CA ARG A 404 4.71 -3.28 -17.93
C ARG A 404 5.17 -2.10 -17.08
N TRP A 405 5.30 -0.94 -17.72
CA TRP A 405 5.63 0.30 -17.01
C TRP A 405 4.55 0.63 -15.99
N GLY A 406 4.90 0.54 -14.71
CA GLY A 406 4.04 0.98 -13.63
C GLY A 406 3.97 2.49 -13.54
N ASP A 407 2.93 3.01 -12.90
CA ASP A 407 2.83 4.43 -12.53
C ASP A 407 3.86 4.81 -11.46
N ALA A 408 4.14 3.94 -10.48
CA ALA A 408 5.15 4.18 -9.45
C ALA A 408 6.55 4.59 -10.00
N PRO A 409 7.19 3.85 -10.92
CA PRO A 409 8.48 4.27 -11.47
C PRO A 409 8.37 5.51 -12.37
N VAL A 410 7.26 5.68 -13.10
CA VAL A 410 7.03 6.87 -13.95
C VAL A 410 6.88 8.13 -13.08
N HIS A 411 6.09 8.06 -12.02
CA HIS A 411 5.92 9.13 -11.05
C HIS A 411 7.25 9.45 -10.36
N THR A 412 7.99 8.43 -9.91
CA THR A 412 9.29 8.60 -9.27
C THR A 412 10.28 9.34 -10.16
N LEU A 413 10.43 8.92 -11.42
CA LEU A 413 11.33 9.57 -12.37
C LEU A 413 10.86 10.99 -12.70
N SER A 414 9.54 11.20 -12.83
CA SER A 414 8.96 12.52 -13.05
C SER A 414 9.25 13.48 -11.89
N VAL A 415 8.96 13.10 -10.65
CA VAL A 415 9.22 13.97 -9.48
C VAL A 415 10.71 14.17 -9.26
N GLY A 416 11.53 13.14 -9.48
CA GLY A 416 12.99 13.23 -9.35
C GLY A 416 13.62 14.19 -10.37
N MET A 417 13.06 14.30 -11.58
CA MET A 417 13.54 15.23 -12.61
C MET A 417 12.97 16.64 -12.49
N PHE A 418 11.73 16.79 -12.03
CA PHE A 418 10.96 18.03 -12.19
C PHE A 418 10.63 18.76 -10.88
N LEU A 419 11.00 18.20 -9.73
CA LEU A 419 10.93 18.84 -8.42
C LEU A 419 12.31 18.91 -7.75
N GLY A 420 12.49 19.89 -6.87
CA GLY A 420 13.58 19.88 -5.90
C GLY A 420 13.31 18.87 -4.78
N LYS A 421 14.37 18.30 -4.20
CA LYS A 421 14.22 17.33 -3.10
C LYS A 421 13.48 17.90 -1.88
N SER A 422 13.62 19.20 -1.62
CA SER A 422 12.91 19.92 -0.56
C SER A 422 11.41 20.10 -0.81
N GLU A 423 10.93 19.87 -2.04
CA GLU A 423 9.50 19.89 -2.38
C GLU A 423 8.84 18.52 -2.19
N MET A 424 9.60 17.52 -1.73
CA MET A 424 9.12 16.17 -1.46
C MET A 424 9.12 15.88 0.04
N TRP A 425 8.14 15.11 0.50
CA TRP A 425 8.01 14.75 1.92
C TRP A 425 7.83 13.25 2.14
N TRP A 426 8.55 12.72 3.11
CA TRP A 426 8.33 11.36 3.59
C TRP A 426 7.39 11.37 4.80
N PHE A 427 6.19 10.83 4.62
CA PHE A 427 5.19 10.61 5.67
C PHE A 427 5.53 9.37 6.52
N GLY A 428 6.75 9.32 7.07
CA GLY A 428 7.20 8.25 7.96
C GLY A 428 6.43 8.22 9.29
N ASP A 429 5.74 9.29 9.63
CA ASP A 429 4.89 9.41 10.82
C ASP A 429 3.51 8.74 10.65
N VAL A 430 3.15 8.37 9.43
CA VAL A 430 1.91 7.69 9.09
C VAL A 430 2.16 6.18 9.05
N GLY A 431 1.67 5.47 10.07
CA GLY A 431 1.73 3.99 10.06
C GLY A 431 0.84 3.44 8.96
N TYR A 432 1.42 2.78 7.97
CA TYR A 432 0.75 2.35 6.75
C TYR A 432 1.23 0.99 6.26
N GLN A 433 0.35 0.22 5.62
CA GLN A 433 0.68 -1.06 4.98
C GLN A 433 -0.12 -1.24 3.70
N HIS A 434 0.56 -1.80 2.69
CA HIS A 434 -0.08 -2.33 1.48
C HIS A 434 0.55 -3.68 1.13
N GLY A 435 -0.23 -4.75 1.22
CA GLY A 435 0.25 -6.11 1.08
C GLY A 435 1.30 -6.47 2.14
N ILE A 436 2.50 -6.86 1.70
CA ILE A 436 3.61 -7.32 2.55
C ILE A 436 4.58 -6.20 2.98
N ASN A 437 4.39 -4.99 2.46
CA ASN A 437 5.21 -3.83 2.79
C ASN A 437 4.46 -2.96 3.80
N ARG A 438 5.14 -2.61 4.90
CA ARG A 438 4.59 -1.73 5.93
C ARG A 438 5.66 -0.78 6.44
N VAL A 439 5.21 0.39 6.89
CA VAL A 439 5.98 1.33 7.70
C VAL A 439 5.20 1.60 8.97
N CYS A 440 5.82 1.44 10.12
CA CYS A 440 5.26 1.81 11.42
C CYS A 440 6.28 2.65 12.19
N PRO A 441 5.96 3.92 12.53
CA PRO A 441 6.88 4.79 13.25
C PRO A 441 7.10 4.35 14.70
N GLY A 442 8.34 4.45 15.16
CA GLY A 442 8.69 4.41 16.59
C GLY A 442 8.26 5.66 17.34
N GLY A 443 8.28 5.61 18.68
CA GLY A 443 8.00 6.79 19.52
C GLY A 443 6.55 7.31 19.46
N LYS A 444 5.61 6.45 19.04
CA LYS A 444 4.17 6.74 18.99
C LYS A 444 3.36 5.78 19.86
N ASP A 445 3.86 5.48 21.06
CA ASP A 445 3.21 4.59 22.02
C ASP A 445 1.77 5.03 22.31
N GLY A 446 0.83 4.08 22.21
CA GLY A 446 -0.61 4.33 22.38
C GLY A 446 -1.30 5.09 21.24
N MET A 447 -0.55 5.62 20.26
CA MET A 447 -1.08 6.33 19.09
C MET A 447 -1.13 5.47 17.83
N CYS A 448 -0.34 4.40 17.79
CA CYS A 448 -0.25 3.44 16.68
C CYS A 448 -0.69 2.03 17.11
N SER A 449 -1.35 1.32 16.20
CA SER A 449 -1.74 -0.09 16.37
C SER A 449 -0.90 -1.02 15.48
N CYS A 450 0.42 -0.83 15.49
CA CYS A 450 1.40 -1.66 14.78
C CYS A 450 2.71 -1.73 15.57
N GLU A 451 3.52 -2.76 15.31
CA GLU A 451 4.88 -2.84 15.83
C GLU A 451 5.81 -1.96 14.97
N GLU A 452 6.70 -1.22 15.63
CA GLU A 452 7.71 -0.40 14.97
C GLU A 452 8.49 -1.19 13.92
N THR A 453 8.77 -0.54 12.79
CA THR A 453 9.58 -1.11 11.71
C THR A 453 10.85 -0.31 11.50
N ARG A 454 11.89 -0.95 10.98
CA ARG A 454 13.01 -0.21 10.41
C ARG A 454 12.51 0.69 9.27
N VAL A 455 13.16 1.84 9.09
CA VAL A 455 12.81 2.81 8.03
C VAL A 455 12.82 2.19 6.63
N ASP A 456 13.68 1.18 6.42
CA ASP A 456 13.92 0.47 5.16
C ASP A 456 13.41 -0.97 5.15
N GLU A 457 12.53 -1.33 6.09
CA GLU A 457 12.04 -2.71 6.19
C GLU A 457 11.31 -3.14 4.91
N GLY A 458 11.73 -4.27 4.35
CA GLY A 458 11.01 -4.93 3.28
C GLY A 458 11.07 -4.24 1.93
N PHE A 459 11.92 -3.24 1.74
CA PHE A 459 11.97 -2.45 0.50
C PHE A 459 12.15 -3.29 -0.79
N TYR A 460 12.75 -4.49 -0.71
CA TYR A 460 12.95 -5.40 -1.84
C TYR A 460 12.02 -6.61 -1.87
N LYS A 461 11.02 -6.71 -0.98
CA LYS A 461 10.13 -7.90 -0.86
C LYS A 461 9.33 -8.20 -2.12
N LEU A 462 9.17 -7.22 -3.01
CA LEU A 462 8.45 -7.36 -4.28
C LEU A 462 9.34 -7.85 -5.43
N VAL A 463 10.66 -7.98 -5.20
CA VAL A 463 11.61 -8.39 -6.22
C VAL A 463 11.75 -9.92 -6.21
N PRO A 464 11.39 -10.61 -7.30
CA PRO A 464 11.63 -12.04 -7.42
C PRO A 464 13.12 -12.34 -7.61
N LEU A 465 13.56 -13.55 -7.20
CA LEU A 465 14.96 -13.96 -7.27
C LEU A 465 15.50 -13.94 -8.71
N GLU A 466 14.63 -14.19 -9.68
CA GLU A 466 14.92 -14.25 -11.11
C GLU A 466 15.06 -12.86 -11.77
N SER A 467 14.78 -11.79 -11.04
CA SER A 467 14.97 -10.43 -11.53
C SER A 467 16.47 -10.17 -11.75
N PRO A 468 16.92 -9.73 -12.94
CA PRO A 468 18.32 -9.42 -13.25
C PRO A 468 18.80 -8.12 -12.58
N GLN A 469 18.11 -7.71 -11.51
CA GLN A 469 18.27 -6.42 -10.88
C GLN A 469 19.63 -6.29 -10.24
N ARG A 470 20.33 -5.22 -10.62
CA ARG A 470 21.47 -4.74 -9.85
C ARG A 470 20.94 -4.19 -8.53
N LYS A 471 21.18 -4.92 -7.43
CA LYS A 471 20.85 -4.44 -6.10
C LYS A 471 21.49 -3.06 -5.88
N PRO A 472 20.75 -2.06 -5.39
CA PRO A 472 21.31 -0.73 -5.15
C PRO A 472 22.42 -0.80 -4.08
N ARG A 473 23.28 0.23 -4.06
CA ARG A 473 24.34 0.34 -3.05
C ARG A 473 23.80 0.46 -1.63
N ASP A 474 22.67 1.11 -1.45
CA ASP A 474 21.97 1.25 -0.17
C ASP A 474 20.46 1.07 -0.40
N THR A 475 19.66 1.02 0.66
CA THR A 475 18.21 0.88 0.52
C THR A 475 17.58 2.13 -0.06
N CYS A 476 16.44 2.00 -0.74
CA CYS A 476 15.85 3.08 -1.52
C CYS A 476 15.54 4.32 -0.67
N ILE A 477 14.91 4.14 0.50
CA ILE A 477 14.61 5.24 1.42
C ILE A 477 15.87 5.85 2.02
N ARG A 478 16.89 5.06 2.39
CA ARG A 478 18.12 5.60 2.97
C ARG A 478 18.93 6.40 1.96
N THR A 479 18.95 5.95 0.71
CA THR A 479 19.59 6.67 -0.38
C THR A 479 18.88 8.00 -0.64
N TRP A 480 17.54 7.98 -0.63
CA TRP A 480 16.75 9.22 -0.71
C TRP A 480 17.02 10.14 0.50
N LEU A 481 17.07 9.61 1.73
CA LEU A 481 17.39 10.41 2.92
C LEU A 481 18.81 10.98 2.86
N GLY A 482 19.82 10.22 2.44
CA GLY A 482 21.20 10.66 2.36
C GLY A 482 21.83 11.03 3.71
N GLY A 483 23.02 11.66 3.65
CA GLY A 483 23.76 12.10 4.84
C GLY A 483 24.04 10.96 5.84
N GLU A 484 23.72 11.18 7.11
CA GLU A 484 23.94 10.19 8.17
C GLU A 484 23.12 8.89 8.00
N TRP A 485 22.04 8.91 7.22
CA TRP A 485 21.17 7.74 7.03
C TRP A 485 21.79 6.64 6.17
N VAL A 486 22.82 6.97 5.38
CA VAL A 486 23.61 5.99 4.60
C VAL A 486 24.92 5.60 5.29
N ARG A 487 25.27 6.23 6.42
CA ARG A 487 26.53 5.94 7.11
C ARG A 487 26.54 4.53 7.66
N LYS A 488 27.62 3.80 7.39
CA LYS A 488 27.89 2.45 7.88
C LYS A 488 28.81 2.48 9.10
N ARG A 489 28.67 1.47 9.96
CA ARG A 489 29.59 1.23 11.09
C ARG A 489 31.00 0.97 10.57
N GLU A 490 32.00 1.43 11.31
CA GLU A 490 33.39 1.14 10.99
C GLU A 490 33.64 -0.38 10.98
N GLY A 491 34.38 -0.86 9.98
CA GLY A 491 34.66 -2.30 9.80
C GLY A 491 33.50 -3.12 9.23
N TRP A 492 32.32 -2.54 8.96
CA TRP A 492 31.25 -3.27 8.27
C TRP A 492 31.53 -3.39 6.77
N GLU A 493 31.42 -4.61 6.24
CA GLU A 493 31.53 -4.91 4.81
C GLU A 493 30.30 -5.66 4.32
N ARG A 494 29.67 -5.15 3.25
CA ARG A 494 28.52 -5.78 2.60
C ARG A 494 28.79 -7.23 2.21
N ASP A 495 29.93 -7.49 1.58
CA ASP A 495 30.26 -8.83 1.08
C ASP A 495 30.47 -9.82 2.24
N ALA A 496 31.00 -9.34 3.37
CA ALA A 496 31.12 -10.16 4.58
C ALA A 496 29.75 -10.52 5.16
N GLU A 497 28.84 -9.54 5.26
CA GLU A 497 27.45 -9.80 5.70
C GLU A 497 26.75 -10.81 4.79
N MET A 498 26.85 -10.63 3.47
CA MET A 498 26.24 -11.54 2.50
C MET A 498 26.82 -12.95 2.59
N ARG A 499 28.13 -13.10 2.83
CA ARG A 499 28.76 -14.41 3.08
C ARG A 499 28.25 -15.10 4.34
N MET A 500 27.78 -14.33 5.32
CA MET A 500 27.16 -14.84 6.55
C MET A 500 25.64 -15.05 6.43
N GLY A 501 25.07 -14.86 5.23
CA GLY A 501 23.64 -15.08 4.97
C GLY A 501 22.75 -13.85 5.15
N GLY A 502 23.32 -12.68 5.40
CA GLY A 502 22.58 -11.42 5.41
C GLY A 502 22.19 -10.94 4.00
N ASP A 503 21.33 -9.93 3.94
CA ASP A 503 20.78 -9.42 2.67
C ASP A 503 21.70 -8.39 1.96
N GLY A 504 22.74 -7.90 2.65
CA GLY A 504 23.70 -6.91 2.18
C GLY A 504 23.26 -5.46 2.46
N PHE A 505 22.22 -5.27 3.28
CA PHE A 505 21.63 -3.98 3.64
C PHE A 505 21.58 -3.78 5.17
N GLY A 506 22.51 -4.39 5.91
CA GLY A 506 22.77 -4.09 7.31
C GLY A 506 23.79 -2.96 7.53
N GLY A 507 24.32 -2.91 8.76
CA GLY A 507 25.49 -2.10 9.12
C GLY A 507 25.28 -0.60 9.21
N TYR A 508 24.06 -0.09 9.08
CA TYR A 508 23.79 1.35 9.23
C TYR A 508 23.97 1.82 10.67
N VAL A 509 24.44 3.06 10.85
CA VAL A 509 24.61 3.65 12.18
C VAL A 509 23.29 4.18 12.74
N LEU A 510 22.47 4.84 11.92
CA LEU A 510 21.17 5.36 12.36
C LEU A 510 20.02 4.38 12.07
N GLY A 511 19.23 4.09 13.11
CA GLY A 511 18.06 3.19 13.04
C GLY A 511 18.41 1.76 12.64
N GLY A 512 19.67 1.36 12.77
CA GLY A 512 20.23 0.08 12.34
C GLY A 512 20.24 -0.98 13.44
N ASP A 513 19.29 -0.95 14.38
CA ASP A 513 19.41 -1.68 15.64
C ASP A 513 19.44 -3.21 15.48
N GLU A 514 20.62 -3.75 15.80
CA GLU A 514 20.85 -4.62 16.96
C GLU A 514 19.82 -5.73 17.24
N ARG A 515 19.85 -6.77 16.40
CA ARG A 515 19.55 -8.15 16.82
C ARG A 515 20.73 -9.09 16.61
N GLU A 516 21.95 -8.64 16.89
CA GLU A 516 23.12 -9.50 17.11
C GLU A 516 24.06 -8.80 18.09
N GLY A 517 23.93 -9.09 19.39
CA GLY A 517 24.85 -8.51 20.39
C GLY A 517 24.33 -8.36 21.82
N MET A 518 23.53 -9.29 22.34
CA MET A 518 23.37 -9.43 23.80
C MET A 518 23.32 -10.92 24.17
N SER A 519 24.46 -11.58 23.98
CA SER A 519 24.85 -12.74 24.76
C SER A 519 26.02 -12.34 25.66
N GLU A 520 25.72 -11.50 26.64
CA GLU A 520 26.45 -11.48 27.90
C GLU A 520 25.47 -11.99 28.97
N VAL A 521 25.45 -13.32 29.18
CA VAL A 521 25.53 -14.06 30.47
C VAL A 521 25.88 -15.50 30.13
#